data_AF-A0A6C0HYF3-F1
#
_entry.id   AF-A0A6C0HYF3-F1
#
_cell.length_a   1.000
_cell.length_b   1.000
_cell.length_c   1.000
_cell.angle_alpha   90.00
_cell.angle_beta   90.00
_cell.angle_gamma   90.00
#
_symmetry.space_group_name_H-M   'P 1'
#
loop_
_entity.id
_entity.type
_entity.pdbx_description
1 polymer ?
#
loop_
_entity_poly.entity_id
_entity_poly.type
_entity_poly.pdbx_seq_one_letter_code
_entity_poly.pdbx_strand_id
1 'polypeptide(L)' 'MNNIVIYVKPKYIKTDDNKIINEQAIKWVKKIDECLYICTKSIGCFEQDTHKLCKINNPESYDKLNKYFSENS' A
#
# COMPACT_ATOMS: atom_id res chain seq x y z
N MET A 1 -1.41 -25.59 27.51
CA MET A 1 -1.50 -24.22 26.95
C MET A 1 -1.98 -24.33 25.51
N ASN A 2 -3.14 -23.77 25.18
CA ASN A 2 -3.67 -23.79 23.82
C ASN A 2 -3.14 -22.58 23.05
N ASN A 3 -2.31 -22.84 22.04
CA ASN A 3 -1.88 -21.80 21.11
C ASN A 3 -3.00 -21.56 20.10
N ILE A 4 -3.69 -20.42 20.22
CA ILE A 4 -4.62 -19.96 19.20
C ILE A 4 -3.78 -19.33 18.08
N VAL A 5 -3.74 -19.98 16.92
CA VAL A 5 -3.15 -19.41 15.71
C VAL A 5 -4.22 -18.56 15.01
N ILE A 6 -4.05 -17.24 15.05
CA ILE A 6 -4.96 -16.30 14.36
C ILE A 6 -4.51 -16.21 12.90
N TYR A 7 -5.35 -16.65 11.97
CA TYR A 7 -5.08 -16.55 10.54
C TYR A 7 -5.53 -15.19 10.00
N VAL A 8 -4.58 -14.31 9.68
CA VAL A 8 -4.90 -13.01 9.06
C VAL A 8 -4.93 -13.21 7.55
N LYS A 9 -6.10 -13.02 6.93
CA LYS A 9 -6.22 -13.05 5.48
C LYS A 9 -5.37 -11.93 4.87
N PRO A 10 -4.44 -12.24 3.94
CA PRO A 10 -3.60 -11.22 3.34
C PRO A 10 -4.47 -10.24 2.55
N LYS A 11 -4.17 -8.95 2.69
CA LYS A 11 -4.84 -7.87 1.99
C LYS A 11 -3.93 -7.37 0.87
N TYR A 12 -4.51 -7.17 -0.30
CA TYR A 12 -3.79 -6.73 -1.49
C TYR A 12 -4.38 -5.44 -2.05
N ILE A 13 -3.52 -4.70 -2.75
CA ILE A 13 -3.86 -3.53 -3.56
C ILE A 13 -3.32 -3.71 -4.97
N LYS A 14 -4.01 -3.13 -5.95
CA LYS A 14 -3.54 -3.06 -7.33
C LYS A 14 -3.02 -1.64 -7.61
N THR A 15 -1.86 -1.55 -8.22
CA THR A 15 -1.21 -0.28 -8.59
C THR A 15 -1.38 0.05 -10.07
N ASP A 16 -1.03 1.29 -10.43
CA ASP A 16 -1.22 1.81 -11.79
C ASP A 16 -0.32 1.08 -12.81
N ASP A 17 0.82 0.55 -12.37
CA ASP A 17 1.71 -0.31 -13.16
C ASP A 17 1.21 -1.77 -13.25
N ASN A 18 -0.07 -2.02 -12.94
CA ASN A 18 -0.73 -3.33 -12.93
C ASN A 18 -0.08 -4.37 -12.00
N LYS A 19 0.67 -3.94 -10.99
CA LYS A 19 1.22 -4.84 -9.98
C LYS A 19 0.26 -5.02 -8.81
N ILE A 20 0.39 -6.15 -8.12
CA ILE A 20 -0.36 -6.47 -6.91
C ILE A 20 0.61 -6.43 -5.74
N ILE A 21 0.32 -5.60 -4.74
CA ILE A 21 1.13 -5.43 -3.54
C ILE A 21 0.36 -5.99 -2.34
N ASN A 22 1.03 -6.78 -1.51
CA ASN A 22 0.52 -7.13 -0.19
C ASN A 22 0.67 -5.92 0.75
N GLU A 23 -0.42 -5.48 1.36
CA GLU A 23 -0.42 -4.33 2.29
C GLU A 23 0.56 -4.49 3.44
N GLN A 24 0.78 -5.72 3.92
CA GLN A 24 1.72 -6.01 5.01
C GLN A 24 3.19 -5.83 4.60
N ALA A 25 3.48 -5.83 3.30
CA ALA A 25 4.82 -5.60 2.77
C ALA A 25 5.13 -4.12 2.57
N ILE A 26 4.14 -3.23 2.70
CA ILE A 26 4.35 -1.78 2.55
C ILE A 26 5.22 -1.26 3.69
N LYS A 27 6.28 -0.54 3.34
CA LYS A 27 7.23 0.07 4.29
C LYS A 27 7.00 1.55 4.48
N TRP A 28 6.71 2.26 3.39
CA TRP A 28 6.26 3.64 3.46
C TRP A 28 5.29 3.94 2.32
N VAL A 29 4.44 4.94 2.57
CA VAL A 29 3.55 5.52 1.58
C VAL A 29 3.72 7.03 1.65
N LYS A 30 3.83 7.68 0.49
CA LYS A 30 3.85 9.14 0.38
C LYS A 30 2.70 9.58 -0.50
N LYS A 31 1.88 10.49 0.01
CA LYS A 31 0.82 11.14 -0.77
C LYS A 31 1.38 12.38 -1.45
N ILE A 32 1.21 12.47 -2.77
CA ILE A 32 1.49 13.66 -3.57
C ILE A 32 0.27 13.85 -4.46
N ASP A 33 -0.45 14.94 -4.25
CA ASP A 33 -1.75 15.22 -4.88
C ASP A 33 -2.75 14.06 -4.70
N GLU A 34 -3.37 13.61 -5.80
CA GLU A 34 -4.28 12.47 -5.83
C GLU A 34 -3.58 11.13 -6.08
N CYS A 35 -2.27 11.04 -5.81
CA CYS A 35 -1.47 9.83 -6.00
C CYS A 35 -0.74 9.41 -4.72
N LEU A 36 -0.66 8.10 -4.53
CA LEU A 36 0.11 7.44 -3.48
C LEU A 36 1.32 6.77 -4.11
N TYR A 37 2.49 7.07 -3.57
CA TYR A 37 3.77 6.48 -3.92
C TYR A 37 4.11 5.46 -2.83
N ILE A 38 4.30 4.21 -3.23
CA ILE A 38 4.33 3.06 -2.34
C ILE A 38 5.66 2.34 -2.50
N CYS A 39 6.30 2.05 -1.38
CA CYS A 39 7.52 1.26 -1.34
C CYS A 39 7.33 0.01 -0.47
N THR A 40 7.87 -1.12 -0.93
CA THR A 40 7.87 -2.39 -0.19
C THR A 40 9.25 -2.82 0.30
N LYS A 41 10.32 -2.15 -0.14
CA LYS A 41 11.70 -2.45 0.30
C LYS A 41 12.02 -1.76 1.63
N SER A 42 12.80 -2.44 2.48
CA SER A 42 13.23 -1.92 3.78
C SER A 42 14.36 -0.89 3.69
N ILE A 43 15.17 -0.93 2.63
CA ILE A 43 16.31 -0.02 2.41
C ILE A 43 16.35 0.36 0.93
N GLY A 44 16.59 1.65 0.65
CA GLY A 44 16.88 2.13 -0.70
C GLY A 44 15.71 1.97 -1.67
N CYS A 45 14.54 2.52 -1.33
CA CYS A 45 13.49 2.65 -2.33
C CYS A 45 13.83 3.78 -3.30
N PHE A 46 14.25 3.38 -4.48
CA PHE A 46 14.48 4.27 -5.61
C PHE A 46 13.21 4.39 -6.46
N GLU A 47 13.23 5.25 -7.47
CA GLU A 47 12.07 5.48 -8.35
C GLU A 47 11.59 4.18 -9.02
N GLN A 48 12.51 3.31 -9.46
CA GLN A 48 12.16 2.01 -10.06
C GLN A 48 11.51 1.02 -9.08
N ASP A 49 11.69 1.24 -7.78
CA ASP A 49 11.16 0.40 -6.70
C ASP A 49 9.90 0.98 -6.06
N THR A 50 9.47 2.15 -6.56
CA THR A 50 8.30 2.85 -6.07
C THR A 50 7.14 2.60 -7.00
N HIS A 51 6.05 2.09 -6.44
CA HIS A 51 4.82 1.88 -7.18
C HIS A 51 3.91 3.09 -7.04
N LYS A 52 3.26 3.45 -8.14
CA LYS A 52 2.33 4.58 -8.19
C LYS A 52 0.89 4.07 -8.14
N LEU A 53 0.07 4.70 -7.32
CA LEU A 53 -1.35 4.42 -7.16
C LEU A 53 -2.12 5.74 -7.15
N CYS A 54 -2.73 6.11 -8.27
CA CYS A 54 -3.54 7.32 -8.37
C CYS A 54 -5.03 7.03 -8.28
N LYS A 55 -5.76 7.95 -7.66
CA LYS A 55 -7.21 7.86 -7.48
C LYS A 55 -7.97 7.67 -8.80
N ILE A 56 -7.54 8.37 -9.86
CA ILE A 56 -8.17 8.30 -11.18
C ILE A 56 -8.03 6.92 -11.85
N ASN A 57 -6.96 6.19 -11.56
CA ASN A 57 -6.63 4.93 -12.20
C ASN A 57 -7.19 3.73 -11.41
N ASN A 58 -7.07 3.78 -10.09
CA ASN A 58 -7.46 2.68 -9.19
C ASN A 58 -8.15 3.24 -7.94
N PRO A 59 -9.38 3.77 -8.06
CA PRO A 59 -10.06 4.47 -6.96
C PRO A 59 -10.27 3.58 -5.72
N GLU A 60 -10.63 2.31 -5.92
CA GLU A 60 -10.85 1.37 -4.81
C GLU A 60 -9.56 1.10 -4.02
N SER A 61 -8.44 0.81 -4.71
CA SER A 61 -7.15 0.59 -4.05
C SER A 61 -6.61 1.87 -3.41
N TYR A 62 -6.82 3.02 -4.06
CA TYR A 62 -6.45 4.33 -3.53
C TYR A 62 -7.19 4.60 -2.22
N ASP A 63 -8.52 4.49 -2.20
CA ASP A 63 -9.33 4.78 -1.01
C ASP A 63 -8.97 3.86 0.15
N LYS A 64 -8.66 2.59 -0.13
CA LYS A 64 -8.23 1.62 0.87
C LYS A 64 -6.93 2.04 1.56
N LEU A 65 -5.95 2.55 0.82
CA LEU A 65 -4.65 2.97 1.36
C LEU A 65 -4.64 4.42 1.85
N ASN A 66 -5.46 5.31 1.28
CA ASN A 66 -5.53 6.72 1.66
C ASN A 66 -6.14 6.91 3.06
N LYS A 67 -6.98 5.97 3.54
CA LYS A 67 -7.55 6.00 4.91
C LYS A 67 -6.50 6.21 6.00
N TYR A 68 -5.31 5.62 5.84
CA TYR A 68 -4.21 5.75 6.80
C TYR A 68 -3.70 7.19 6.98
N PHE A 69 -3.87 8.06 5.97
CA PHE A 69 -3.48 9.47 6.06
C PHE A 69 -4.54 10.36 6.74
N SER A 70 -5.79 9.90 6.80
CA SER A 70 -6.89 10.63 7.46
C SER A 70 -7.10 10.21 8.92
N GLU A 71 -6.61 9.02 9.30
CA GLU A 71 -6.74 8.49 10.67
C GLU A 71 -5.52 8.81 11.57
N ASN A 72 -4.43 9.35 11.01
CA ASN A 72 -3.19 9.66 11.74
C ASN A 72 -2.74 11.13 11.60
N SER A 73 -3.65 12.02 11.19
CA SER A 73 -3.44 13.47 11.06
C SER A 73 -4.05 14.24 12.22
#